data_AF-A0A2D5MUG5-F1
#
_entry.id   AF-A0A2D5MUG5-F1
#
_cell.length_a   1.000
_cell.length_b   1.000
_cell.length_c   1.000
_cell.angle_alpha   90.00
_cell.angle_beta   90.00
_cell.angle_gamma   90.00
#
_symmetry.space_group_name_H-M   'P 1'
#
loop_
_entity.id
_entity.type
_entity.pdbx_description
1 polymer ?
#
loop_
_entity_poly.entity_id
_entity_poly.type
_entity_poly.pdbx_seq_one_letter_code
_entity_poly.pdbx_strand_id
1 'polypeptide(L)'
;MVLRNVAKTFSLEQQRQEINLLAADLHALSIGSETDPIFTASAASAVTTQNISDWNSAYQFTSTFQESDPIFSSSPAYSVTHLRIANWDSAFLWGNHASVGYLLKSTIAISDNQPGNPSNGELWWKSDSGVLKVYYEDGDTNQWVDASPTSASATSAKVLTADVPPTNPVNGDLWWKSDSGTLKVYFSDSDSNQWVDASPAGGITGGGGGGGASVTTSDTAPTSPSDGDLWWKSDTGYLKIYFDDGNTSQWVDASPVGGGGSPSILYADVSSFPAVSNSESKFAYADDTGVMYYSNGVSWTSQRLVTTNSTTSSDFATLLGNTQLTYNINVLDYSTGTVAENAARKIIRLEDSSGTTDQIVLVAGTGLAISDSGDEIQFDLTADIANSTYSISAESAAGNADSILRLTDNAGTTDEITFAGADGLLVERTDANTLTFRAPSGASGGSYTTEDAQDAAALLFSNGTHTGINFTYNDSNNSIDAVVTGGGGGGGTTYDLLGSNTTSNNAILTLRDAAN
;
A
#
# COMPACT_ATOMS: atom_id res chain seq x y z
N MET A 1 15.95 -30.38 -50.98
CA MET A 1 15.04 -30.38 -52.15
C MET A 1 15.90 -30.31 -53.41
N VAL A 2 15.77 -31.28 -54.31
CA VAL A 2 16.50 -31.24 -55.59
C VAL A 2 15.64 -30.44 -56.57
N LEU A 3 16.17 -29.35 -57.13
CA LEU A 3 15.47 -28.59 -58.17
C LEU A 3 15.33 -29.47 -59.43
N ARG A 4 14.13 -29.99 -59.69
CA ARG A 4 13.80 -30.78 -60.89
C ARG A 4 13.28 -29.83 -61.98
N ASN A 5 13.85 -29.90 -63.17
CA ASN A 5 13.41 -29.09 -64.32
C ASN A 5 12.80 -30.02 -65.40
N VAL A 6 11.55 -29.76 -65.78
CA VAL A 6 10.89 -30.49 -66.86
C VAL A 6 11.25 -29.84 -68.19
N ALA A 7 12.31 -30.32 -68.82
CA ALA A 7 12.74 -29.77 -70.10
C ALA A 7 11.71 -30.04 -71.21
N LYS A 8 11.44 -29.04 -72.05
CA LYS A 8 10.50 -29.15 -73.19
C LYS A 8 10.94 -30.19 -74.23
N THR A 9 12.19 -30.63 -74.19
CA THR A 9 12.77 -31.67 -75.05
C THR A 9 12.49 -33.10 -74.57
N PHE A 10 11.92 -33.28 -73.37
CA PHE A 10 11.56 -34.60 -72.86
C PHE A 10 10.36 -35.19 -73.62
N SER A 11 10.36 -36.51 -73.79
CA SER A 11 9.16 -37.22 -74.27
C SER A 11 8.00 -37.06 -73.28
N LEU A 12 6.77 -37.25 -73.76
CA LEU A 12 5.57 -37.10 -72.92
C LEU A 12 5.60 -37.99 -71.68
N GLU A 13 6.14 -39.21 -71.78
CA GLU A 13 6.26 -40.12 -70.63
C GLU A 13 7.31 -39.66 -69.62
N GLN A 14 8.43 -39.10 -70.09
CA GLN A 14 9.45 -38.52 -69.20
C GLN A 14 8.92 -37.25 -68.51
N GLN A 15 8.17 -36.40 -69.22
CA GLN A 15 7.53 -35.23 -68.62
C GLN A 15 6.52 -35.65 -67.55
N ARG A 16 5.70 -36.68 -67.82
CA ARG A 16 4.75 -37.22 -66.85
C ARG A 16 5.44 -37.72 -65.58
N GLN A 17 6.55 -38.45 -65.71
CA GLN A 17 7.31 -38.96 -64.56
C GLN A 17 7.92 -37.82 -63.72
N GLU A 18 8.54 -36.83 -64.35
CA GLU A 18 9.11 -35.68 -63.64
C GLU A 18 8.03 -34.82 -62.96
N ILE A 19 6.88 -34.63 -63.61
CA ILE A 19 5.74 -33.92 -63.00
C ILE A 19 5.21 -34.67 -61.77
N ASN A 20 5.11 -36.00 -61.82
CA ASN A 20 4.69 -36.79 -60.67
C ASN A 20 5.68 -36.70 -59.50
N LEU A 21 6.99 -36.66 -59.78
CA LEU A 21 8.01 -36.47 -58.75
C LEU A 21 7.99 -35.06 -58.18
N LEU A 22 7.76 -34.04 -59.02
CA LEU A 22 7.51 -32.66 -58.58
C LEU A 22 6.29 -32.56 -57.66
N ALA A 23 5.20 -33.26 -57.99
CA ALA A 23 4.01 -33.30 -57.15
C ALA A 23 4.28 -34.00 -55.80
N ALA A 24 5.08 -35.06 -55.78
CA ALA A 24 5.50 -35.73 -54.56
C ALA A 24 6.41 -34.84 -53.69
N ASP A 25 7.37 -34.14 -54.30
CA ASP A 25 8.25 -33.19 -53.61
C ASP A 25 7.45 -32.00 -53.05
N LEU A 26 6.44 -31.51 -53.78
CA LEU A 26 5.54 -30.45 -53.30
C LEU A 26 4.63 -30.92 -52.15
N HIS A 27 4.11 -32.14 -52.24
CA HIS A 27 3.34 -32.74 -51.14
C HIS A 27 4.21 -32.89 -49.88
N ALA A 28 5.48 -33.28 -50.03
CA ALA A 28 6.43 -33.35 -48.92
C ALA A 28 6.74 -31.98 -48.30
N LEU A 29 6.71 -30.89 -49.09
CA LEU A 29 6.83 -29.52 -48.59
C LEU A 29 5.59 -29.07 -47.78
N SER A 30 4.40 -29.52 -48.19
CA SER A 30 3.12 -29.21 -47.53
C SER A 30 2.95 -29.88 -46.16
N ILE A 31 3.54 -31.08 -45.97
CA ILE A 31 3.44 -31.86 -44.72
C ILE A 31 4.61 -31.66 -43.76
N GLY A 32 5.63 -30.90 -44.15
CA GLY A 32 6.62 -30.39 -43.22
C GLY A 32 5.98 -29.31 -42.38
N SER A 33 5.41 -29.67 -41.23
CA SER A 33 5.15 -28.70 -40.17
C SER A 33 6.48 -28.06 -39.82
N GLU A 34 6.76 -26.88 -40.36
CA GLU A 34 7.76 -26.02 -39.75
C GLU A 34 7.31 -25.83 -38.29
N THR A 35 8.15 -26.24 -37.36
CA THR A 35 7.95 -25.84 -35.97
C THR A 35 8.67 -24.51 -35.87
N ASP A 36 7.90 -23.42 -35.78
CA ASP A 36 8.44 -22.11 -35.46
C ASP A 36 9.45 -22.27 -34.31
N PRO A 37 10.59 -21.56 -34.32
CA PRO A 37 11.57 -21.67 -33.25
C PRO A 37 10.88 -21.43 -31.91
N ILE A 38 10.82 -22.48 -31.07
CA ILE A 38 10.30 -22.37 -29.71
C ILE A 38 11.35 -21.58 -28.92
N PHE A 39 11.13 -20.28 -28.81
CA PHE A 39 11.99 -19.32 -28.11
C PHE A 39 11.97 -19.49 -26.58
N THR A 40 11.92 -20.70 -26.02
CA THR A 40 11.86 -20.95 -24.56
C THR A 40 13.02 -20.36 -23.75
N ALA A 41 14.14 -20.02 -24.40
CA ALA A 41 15.26 -19.30 -23.78
C ALA A 41 15.18 -17.77 -23.91
N SER A 42 14.24 -17.24 -24.71
CA SER A 42 14.01 -15.80 -24.85
C SER A 42 13.19 -15.30 -23.68
N ALA A 43 13.60 -14.15 -23.12
CA ALA A 43 12.80 -13.42 -22.13
C ALA A 43 11.37 -13.13 -22.60
N ALA A 44 11.14 -13.09 -23.93
CA ALA A 44 9.82 -12.87 -24.52
C ALA A 44 8.90 -14.10 -24.48
N SER A 45 9.40 -15.31 -24.21
CA SER A 45 8.57 -16.54 -24.24
C SER A 45 7.63 -16.70 -23.06
N ALA A 46 7.87 -16.00 -21.96
CA ALA A 46 7.01 -15.97 -20.79
C ALA A 46 5.97 -14.84 -20.83
N VAL A 47 5.97 -14.01 -21.88
CA VAL A 47 5.03 -12.89 -22.02
C VAL A 47 3.66 -13.46 -22.36
N THR A 48 2.77 -13.45 -21.37
CA THR A 48 1.37 -13.88 -21.51
C THR A 48 0.50 -12.74 -22.06
N THR A 49 -0.69 -13.08 -22.57
CA THR A 49 -1.71 -12.07 -22.93
C THR A 49 -2.04 -11.16 -21.75
N GLN A 50 -1.98 -11.68 -20.52
CA GLN A 50 -2.13 -10.89 -19.31
C GLN A 50 -0.97 -9.90 -19.14
N ASN A 51 0.28 -10.30 -19.36
CA ASN A 51 1.42 -9.37 -19.31
C ASN A 51 1.33 -8.26 -20.37
N ILE A 52 0.77 -8.55 -21.54
CA ILE A 52 0.49 -7.53 -22.57
C ILE A 52 -0.63 -6.60 -22.10
N SER A 53 -1.69 -7.13 -21.50
CA SER A 53 -2.79 -6.34 -20.94
C SER A 53 -2.33 -5.47 -19.77
N ASP A 54 -1.48 -6.00 -18.90
CA ASP A 54 -0.89 -5.29 -17.77
C ASP A 54 0.07 -4.20 -18.26
N TRP A 55 0.88 -4.47 -19.29
CA TRP A 55 1.75 -3.46 -19.90
C TRP A 55 0.95 -2.33 -20.55
N ASN A 56 -0.11 -2.67 -21.30
CA ASN A 56 -1.04 -1.70 -21.90
C ASN A 56 -1.92 -0.96 -20.87
N SER A 57 -2.05 -1.50 -19.65
CA SER A 57 -2.77 -0.84 -18.55
C SER A 57 -1.84 0.02 -17.69
N ALA A 58 -0.59 -0.41 -17.51
CA ALA A 58 0.45 0.29 -16.76
C ALA A 58 0.99 1.51 -17.53
N TYR A 59 1.12 1.39 -18.85
CA TYR A 59 1.24 2.52 -19.76
C TYR A 59 -0.15 2.82 -20.29
N GLN A 60 -0.82 3.84 -19.77
CA GLN A 60 -2.11 4.35 -20.27
C GLN A 60 -1.96 4.89 -21.71
N PHE A 61 -1.62 4.04 -22.68
CA PHE A 61 -1.53 4.38 -24.09
C PHE A 61 -2.93 4.34 -24.69
N THR A 62 -3.83 5.14 -24.13
CA THR A 62 -4.94 5.67 -24.90
C THR A 62 -4.32 6.50 -26.04
N SER A 63 -4.73 6.24 -27.27
CA SER A 63 -4.20 6.78 -28.52
C SER A 63 -4.34 8.31 -28.72
N THR A 64 -4.27 9.09 -27.63
CA THR A 64 -4.46 10.54 -27.60
C THR A 64 -3.46 11.25 -26.68
N PHE A 65 -2.34 10.64 -26.28
CA PHE A 65 -1.26 11.41 -25.66
C PHE A 65 -0.61 12.27 -26.75
N GLN A 66 -1.05 13.52 -26.87
CA GLN A 66 -0.25 14.53 -27.51
C GLN A 66 0.87 14.88 -26.51
N GLU A 67 2.09 14.45 -26.78
CA GLU A 67 3.26 15.03 -26.11
C GLU A 67 3.17 16.54 -26.29
N SER A 68 3.02 17.26 -25.19
CA SER A 68 3.37 18.67 -25.16
C SER A 68 4.82 18.73 -24.75
N ASP A 69 5.68 19.12 -25.69
CA ASP A 69 7.09 19.37 -25.42
C ASP A 69 7.22 20.20 -24.15
N PRO A 70 8.18 19.88 -23.26
CA PRO A 70 8.35 20.62 -22.01
C PRO A 70 8.52 22.12 -22.27
N ILE A 71 7.57 22.91 -21.76
CA ILE A 71 7.66 24.37 -21.77
C ILE A 71 8.70 24.73 -20.70
N PHE A 72 9.95 24.93 -21.12
CA PHE A 72 11.05 25.33 -20.24
C PHE A 72 10.92 26.80 -19.82
N SER A 73 9.86 27.18 -19.10
CA SER A 73 9.62 28.57 -18.63
C SER A 73 10.73 29.11 -17.72
N SER A 74 11.48 28.22 -17.08
CA SER A 74 12.68 28.49 -16.28
C SER A 74 13.97 28.56 -17.10
N SER A 75 13.95 28.20 -18.38
CA SER A 75 15.12 28.37 -19.25
C SER A 75 15.30 29.85 -19.61
N PRO A 76 16.52 30.38 -19.55
CA PRO A 76 16.84 31.71 -20.07
C PRO A 76 16.33 31.94 -21.51
N ALA A 77 16.26 30.87 -22.31
CA ALA A 77 15.79 30.89 -23.69
C ALA A 77 14.29 31.18 -23.83
N TYR A 78 13.47 30.92 -22.79
CA TYR A 78 12.02 31.15 -22.84
C TYR A 78 11.64 32.63 -22.98
N SER A 79 12.48 33.52 -22.46
CA SER A 79 12.29 34.98 -22.54
C SER A 79 12.80 35.62 -23.84
N VAL A 80 13.30 34.81 -24.77
CA VAL A 80 13.77 35.28 -26.07
C VAL A 80 12.58 35.43 -27.01
N THR A 81 12.09 36.65 -27.15
CA THR A 81 10.96 36.96 -28.03
C THR A 81 11.40 37.05 -29.49
N HIS A 82 10.44 36.91 -30.41
CA HIS A 82 10.68 37.10 -31.86
C HIS A 82 11.31 38.47 -32.17
N LEU A 83 10.94 39.51 -31.40
CA LEU A 83 11.53 40.85 -31.51
C LEU A 83 13.02 40.87 -31.11
N ARG A 84 13.40 40.11 -30.07
CA ARG A 84 14.81 40.02 -29.64
C ARG A 84 15.67 39.28 -30.65
N ILE A 85 15.12 38.24 -31.28
CA ILE A 85 15.78 37.51 -32.37
C ILE A 85 15.99 38.45 -33.56
N ALA A 86 14.94 39.15 -34.01
CA ALA A 86 15.04 40.09 -35.13
C ALA A 86 16.04 41.24 -34.87
N ASN A 87 16.10 41.74 -33.63
CA ASN A 87 17.08 42.74 -33.23
C ASN A 87 18.52 42.19 -33.27
N TRP A 88 18.72 40.94 -32.83
CA TRP A 88 20.04 40.30 -32.87
C TRP A 88 20.47 39.99 -34.30
N ASP A 89 19.60 39.48 -35.15
CA ASP A 89 19.88 39.24 -36.57
C ASP A 89 20.22 40.55 -37.29
N SER A 90 19.50 41.64 -36.95
CA SER A 90 19.83 42.98 -37.45
C SER A 90 21.20 43.45 -36.96
N ALA A 91 21.52 43.25 -35.68
CA ALA A 91 22.81 43.62 -35.10
C ALA A 91 23.98 42.80 -35.65
N PHE A 92 23.79 41.51 -35.90
CA PHE A 92 24.78 40.64 -36.54
C PHE A 92 25.12 41.12 -37.97
N LEU A 93 24.14 41.71 -38.66
CA LEU A 93 24.33 42.33 -39.98
C LEU A 93 24.96 43.73 -39.93
N TRP A 94 25.17 44.33 -38.74
CA TRP A 94 25.86 45.64 -38.60
C TRP A 94 27.38 45.56 -38.84
N GLY A 95 27.92 44.37 -39.10
CA GLY A 95 29.31 44.18 -39.49
C GLY A 95 30.29 44.27 -38.31
N ASN A 96 31.57 44.46 -38.62
CA ASN A 96 32.61 44.52 -37.59
C ASN A 96 32.56 45.86 -36.84
N HIS A 97 32.09 45.83 -35.59
CA HIS A 97 32.01 46.98 -34.69
C HIS A 97 33.37 47.63 -34.34
N ALA A 98 34.49 46.97 -34.61
CA ALA A 98 35.82 47.58 -34.49
C ALA A 98 36.09 48.65 -35.57
N SER A 99 35.29 48.68 -36.64
CA SER A 99 35.47 49.57 -37.79
C SER A 99 34.51 50.78 -37.81
N VAL A 100 33.58 50.86 -36.85
CA VAL A 100 32.43 51.80 -36.87
C VAL A 100 32.70 53.09 -36.07
N GLY A 101 33.92 53.30 -35.57
CA GLY A 101 34.34 54.61 -35.05
C GLY A 101 33.54 55.10 -33.82
N TYR A 102 33.16 54.20 -32.91
CA TYR A 102 32.73 54.64 -31.57
C TYR A 102 33.86 55.50 -30.98
N LEU A 103 33.55 56.75 -30.62
CA LEU A 103 34.51 57.76 -30.16
C LEU A 103 35.54 57.15 -29.20
N LEU A 104 36.75 56.93 -29.70
CA LEU A 104 37.92 56.72 -28.85
C LEU A 104 38.25 58.10 -28.29
N LYS A 105 38.00 58.28 -26.98
CA LYS A 105 38.47 59.37 -26.12
C LYS A 105 39.42 60.35 -26.85
N SER A 106 38.90 61.49 -27.32
CA SER A 106 39.75 62.56 -27.85
C SER A 106 40.56 63.13 -26.70
N THR A 107 41.88 62.95 -26.74
CA THR A 107 42.79 63.53 -25.76
C THR A 107 43.27 64.86 -26.31
N ILE A 108 43.15 65.94 -25.52
CA ILE A 108 43.63 67.27 -25.90
C ILE A 108 45.17 67.23 -25.88
N ALA A 109 45.82 67.61 -26.97
CA ALA A 109 47.27 67.75 -27.01
C ALA A 109 47.73 68.90 -26.11
N ILE A 110 48.83 68.73 -25.37
CA ILE A 110 49.37 69.75 -24.46
C ILE A 110 50.85 69.99 -24.83
N SER A 111 51.19 71.16 -25.34
CA SER A 111 52.55 71.52 -25.74
C SER A 111 52.69 73.03 -25.97
N ASP A 112 53.93 73.54 -26.00
CA ASP A 112 54.20 74.95 -26.33
C ASP A 112 54.12 75.21 -27.85
N ASN A 113 54.52 74.21 -28.65
CA ASN A 113 54.46 74.25 -30.11
C ASN A 113 53.21 73.54 -30.63
N GLN A 114 52.66 74.02 -31.74
CA GLN A 114 51.45 73.47 -32.35
C GLN A 114 51.63 71.99 -32.74
N PRO A 115 50.61 71.14 -32.59
CA PRO A 115 50.61 69.77 -33.10
C PRO A 115 50.80 69.74 -34.62
N GLY A 116 51.56 68.75 -35.11
CA GLY A 116 51.74 68.51 -36.54
C GLY A 116 50.62 67.64 -37.12
N ASN A 117 50.14 67.98 -38.32
CA ASN A 117 49.03 67.31 -39.02
C ASN A 117 47.69 67.25 -38.25
N PRO A 118 47.16 68.38 -37.74
CA PRO A 118 45.91 68.36 -37.01
C PRO A 118 44.70 68.05 -37.89
N SER A 119 43.66 67.47 -37.28
CA SER A 119 42.36 67.26 -37.93
C SER A 119 41.40 68.42 -37.63
N ASN A 120 40.51 68.77 -38.57
CA ASN A 120 39.51 69.82 -38.33
C ASN A 120 38.70 69.53 -37.03
N GLY A 121 38.61 70.54 -36.15
CA GLY A 121 37.99 70.42 -34.82
C GLY A 121 38.91 69.91 -33.70
N GLU A 122 40.18 69.61 -33.98
CA GLU A 122 41.13 69.17 -32.95
C GLU A 122 41.40 70.27 -31.92
N LEU A 123 41.56 69.88 -30.65
CA LEU A 123 41.82 70.78 -29.54
C LEU A 123 43.27 70.67 -29.06
N TRP A 124 43.92 71.81 -28.84
CA TRP A 124 45.29 71.90 -28.35
C TRP A 124 45.40 72.92 -27.21
N TRP A 125 45.94 72.49 -26.07
CA TRP A 125 46.29 73.38 -24.97
C TRP A 125 47.71 73.90 -25.16
N LYS A 126 47.83 75.19 -25.50
CA LYS A 126 49.11 75.87 -25.65
C LYS A 126 49.66 76.20 -24.25
N SER A 127 50.59 75.39 -23.77
CA SER A 127 51.00 75.38 -22.34
C SER A 127 51.70 76.65 -21.88
N ASP A 128 52.42 77.34 -22.75
CA ASP A 128 53.12 78.60 -22.45
C ASP A 128 52.17 79.82 -22.35
N SER A 129 51.03 79.81 -23.06
CA SER A 129 50.03 80.90 -22.98
C SER A 129 48.79 80.56 -22.17
N GLY A 130 48.57 79.29 -21.81
CA GLY A 130 47.40 78.84 -21.06
C GLY A 130 46.08 79.03 -21.82
N VAL A 131 46.11 78.95 -23.15
CA VAL A 131 44.94 79.15 -24.02
C VAL A 131 44.63 77.85 -24.75
N LEU A 132 43.35 77.47 -24.74
CA LEU A 132 42.85 76.36 -25.55
C LEU A 132 42.64 76.83 -26.99
N LYS A 133 43.30 76.16 -27.93
CA LYS A 133 43.18 76.38 -29.38
C LYS A 133 42.29 75.28 -29.98
N VAL A 134 41.54 75.62 -31.02
CA VAL A 134 40.84 74.67 -31.90
C VAL A 134 41.40 74.81 -33.32
N TYR A 135 41.72 73.70 -33.96
CA TYR A 135 42.13 73.70 -35.35
C TYR A 135 40.89 73.76 -36.23
N TYR A 136 40.84 74.76 -37.11
CA TYR A 136 39.68 75.06 -37.92
C TYR A 136 40.10 75.15 -39.39
N GLU A 137 39.41 74.36 -40.22
CA GLU A 137 39.49 74.41 -41.68
C GLU A 137 38.20 75.07 -42.18
N ASP A 138 38.30 76.31 -42.65
CA ASP A 138 37.14 77.12 -43.09
C ASP A 138 36.83 77.01 -44.59
N GLY A 139 37.57 76.14 -45.29
CA GLY A 139 37.48 75.93 -46.73
C GLY A 139 38.49 76.72 -47.55
N ASP A 140 39.05 77.81 -47.00
CA ASP A 140 40.04 78.67 -47.67
C ASP A 140 41.39 78.72 -46.92
N THR A 141 41.39 78.46 -45.61
CA THR A 141 42.57 78.45 -44.75
C THR A 141 42.53 77.33 -43.72
N ASN A 142 43.73 76.92 -43.29
CA ASN A 142 43.96 75.87 -42.31
C ASN A 142 44.73 76.48 -41.13
N GLN A 143 44.09 76.62 -39.97
CA GLN A 143 44.64 77.44 -38.89
C GLN A 143 44.18 77.04 -37.48
N TRP A 144 45.02 77.31 -36.48
CA TRP A 144 44.67 77.20 -35.06
C TRP A 144 44.11 78.52 -34.54
N VAL A 145 42.86 78.51 -34.07
CA VAL A 145 42.17 79.68 -33.50
C VAL A 145 41.91 79.49 -32.00
N ASP A 146 41.70 80.56 -31.24
CA ASP A 146 41.35 80.44 -29.81
C ASP A 146 39.94 79.86 -29.68
N ALA A 147 39.80 78.77 -28.91
CA ALA A 147 38.52 78.12 -28.65
C ALA A 147 37.59 79.00 -27.80
N SER A 148 38.16 79.98 -27.10
CA SER A 148 37.43 81.07 -26.45
C SER A 148 38.12 82.39 -26.81
N PRO A 149 37.66 83.10 -27.84
CA PRO A 149 38.28 84.35 -28.24
C PRO A 149 38.03 85.38 -27.12
N THR A 150 39.06 85.70 -26.34
CA THR A 150 39.07 86.96 -25.59
C THR A 150 39.19 88.05 -26.64
N SER A 151 38.05 88.59 -27.07
CA SER A 151 37.96 89.66 -28.05
C SER A 151 38.81 90.84 -27.61
N ALA A 152 39.98 90.96 -28.25
CA ALA A 152 40.89 92.08 -28.11
C ALA A 152 40.30 93.29 -28.85
N SER A 153 39.32 93.99 -28.25
CA SER A 153 39.09 95.43 -28.47
C SER A 153 37.95 95.93 -27.58
N ALA A 154 38.25 96.96 -26.78
CA ALA A 154 37.34 97.82 -26.01
C ALA A 154 36.55 97.18 -24.84
N THR A 155 36.83 97.70 -23.64
CA THR A 155 36.05 97.60 -22.39
C THR A 155 35.68 96.18 -21.97
N SER A 156 36.48 95.62 -21.06
CA SER A 156 35.99 94.56 -20.19
C SER A 156 34.59 94.93 -19.69
N ALA A 157 33.57 94.16 -20.08
CA ALA A 157 32.31 94.12 -19.37
C ALA A 157 32.57 93.51 -17.98
N LYS A 158 33.32 94.23 -17.15
CA LYS A 158 33.31 94.01 -15.71
C LYS A 158 32.00 94.62 -15.24
N VAL A 159 31.07 93.76 -14.89
CA VAL A 159 29.90 94.13 -14.09
C VAL A 159 30.40 94.94 -12.89
N LEU A 160 30.03 96.22 -12.80
CA LEU A 160 30.44 97.06 -11.66
C LEU A 160 29.85 96.47 -10.38
N THR A 161 30.61 96.42 -9.29
CA THR A 161 30.15 95.85 -8.00
C THR A 161 30.10 96.98 -6.96
N ALA A 162 28.91 97.37 -6.50
CA ALA A 162 28.73 98.46 -5.52
C ALA A 162 27.33 98.40 -4.87
N ASP A 163 27.12 99.11 -3.76
CA ASP A 163 25.80 99.17 -3.07
C ASP A 163 24.85 100.21 -3.69
N VAL A 164 25.39 101.24 -4.35
CA VAL A 164 24.65 102.33 -5.00
C VAL A 164 24.76 102.18 -6.53
N PRO A 165 23.69 102.42 -7.31
CA PRO A 165 23.73 102.26 -8.77
C PRO A 165 24.75 103.20 -9.44
N PRO A 166 25.36 102.76 -10.56
CA PRO A 166 26.26 103.60 -11.36
C PRO A 166 25.60 104.92 -11.78
N THR A 167 26.35 106.01 -11.69
CA THR A 167 25.94 107.33 -12.21
C THR A 167 26.21 107.40 -13.70
N ASN A 168 25.23 107.84 -14.51
CA ASN A 168 25.24 107.88 -15.98
C ASN A 168 25.26 106.50 -16.69
N PRO A 169 24.34 105.57 -16.37
CA PRO A 169 24.27 104.30 -17.08
C PRO A 169 23.73 104.44 -18.51
N VAL A 170 24.19 103.56 -19.40
CA VAL A 170 23.66 103.39 -20.75
C VAL A 170 22.84 102.10 -20.85
N ASN A 171 21.87 102.08 -21.76
CA ASN A 171 20.96 100.94 -21.94
C ASN A 171 21.77 99.65 -22.18
N GLY A 172 21.52 98.62 -21.37
CA GLY A 172 22.25 97.35 -21.39
C GLY A 172 23.41 97.24 -20.40
N ASP A 173 23.75 98.30 -19.66
CA ASP A 173 24.79 98.24 -18.61
C ASP A 173 24.41 97.24 -17.51
N LEU A 174 25.42 96.54 -16.97
CA LEU A 174 25.25 95.56 -15.89
C LEU A 174 25.90 96.04 -14.59
N TRP A 175 25.19 95.88 -13.48
CA TRP A 175 25.64 96.26 -12.13
C TRP A 175 25.31 95.17 -11.10
N TRP A 176 26.31 94.70 -10.36
CA TRP A 176 26.15 93.81 -9.22
C TRP A 176 25.92 94.63 -7.97
N LYS A 177 24.70 94.57 -7.44
CA LYS A 177 24.31 95.23 -6.21
C LYS A 177 24.82 94.42 -5.01
N SER A 178 25.92 94.85 -4.39
CA SER A 178 26.68 94.04 -3.42
C SER A 178 25.94 93.75 -2.11
N ASP A 179 25.04 94.62 -1.67
CA ASP A 179 24.23 94.46 -0.47
C ASP A 179 23.04 93.49 -0.66
N SER A 180 22.53 93.31 -1.88
CA SER A 180 21.43 92.37 -2.19
C SER A 180 21.86 91.10 -2.93
N GLY A 181 23.09 91.05 -3.45
CA GLY A 181 23.60 89.89 -4.18
C GLY A 181 22.89 89.64 -5.52
N THR A 182 22.33 90.69 -6.13
CA THR A 182 21.55 90.60 -7.38
C THR A 182 22.25 91.35 -8.51
N LEU A 183 22.29 90.73 -9.70
CA LEU A 183 22.71 91.40 -10.92
C LEU A 183 21.56 92.24 -11.49
N LYS A 184 21.81 93.53 -11.70
CA LYS A 184 20.89 94.48 -12.33
C LYS A 184 21.33 94.78 -13.76
N VAL A 185 20.37 95.03 -14.65
CA VAL A 185 20.57 95.59 -15.99
C VAL A 185 19.88 96.95 -16.08
N TYR A 186 20.55 97.94 -16.65
CA TYR A 186 19.96 99.25 -16.89
C TYR A 186 19.15 99.21 -18.17
N PHE A 187 17.88 99.60 -18.08
CA PHE A 187 16.95 99.60 -19.18
C PHE A 187 16.28 100.97 -19.32
N SER A 188 16.34 101.52 -20.53
CA SER A 188 15.59 102.72 -20.93
C SER A 188 14.55 102.33 -21.98
N ASP A 189 13.27 102.49 -21.68
CA ASP A 189 12.20 102.44 -22.70
C ASP A 189 11.77 103.86 -23.11
N SER A 190 10.77 103.96 -23.99
CA SER A 190 10.26 105.24 -24.48
C SER A 190 9.70 106.16 -23.38
N ASP A 191 9.43 105.63 -22.19
CA ASP A 191 8.65 106.30 -21.15
C ASP A 191 9.33 106.30 -19.77
N SER A 192 10.44 105.57 -19.58
CA SER A 192 11.12 105.41 -18.30
C SER A 192 12.58 104.93 -18.41
N ASN A 193 13.39 105.30 -17.42
CA ASN A 193 14.79 104.92 -17.28
C ASN A 193 15.00 104.26 -15.91
N GLN A 194 15.43 103.00 -15.86
CA GLN A 194 15.45 102.24 -14.61
C GLN A 194 16.45 101.08 -14.60
N TRP A 195 16.91 100.71 -13.40
CA TRP A 195 17.65 99.46 -13.16
C TRP A 195 16.67 98.34 -12.80
N VAL A 196 16.67 97.25 -13.56
CA VAL A 196 15.84 96.06 -13.31
C VAL A 196 16.72 94.85 -12.99
N ASP A 197 16.19 93.81 -12.37
CA ASP A 197 16.93 92.57 -12.17
C ASP A 197 17.25 91.91 -13.52
N ALA A 198 18.52 91.63 -13.78
CA ALA A 198 18.95 90.89 -14.97
C ALA A 198 18.51 89.42 -14.90
N SER A 199 18.20 88.94 -13.70
CA SER A 199 17.55 87.66 -13.43
C SER A 199 16.64 87.85 -12.24
N PRO A 200 15.40 88.35 -12.45
CA PRO A 200 14.45 88.49 -11.36
C PRO A 200 14.28 87.11 -10.72
N ALA A 201 14.52 87.00 -9.41
CA ALA A 201 14.03 85.84 -8.67
C ALA A 201 12.52 85.80 -8.92
N GLY A 202 12.03 84.71 -9.54
CA GLY A 202 10.66 84.59 -10.04
C GLY A 202 9.62 84.79 -8.96
N GLY A 203 9.32 86.04 -8.65
CA GLY A 203 8.14 86.53 -7.95
C GLY A 203 7.21 87.15 -8.98
N ILE A 204 6.79 86.34 -9.95
CA ILE A 204 5.67 86.70 -10.83
C ILE A 204 4.40 86.46 -10.01
N THR A 205 3.90 87.53 -9.41
CA THR A 205 2.48 87.63 -9.09
C THR A 205 1.70 87.47 -10.39
N GLY A 206 1.18 86.26 -10.60
CA GLY A 206 0.25 85.96 -11.70
C GLY A 206 0.76 84.85 -12.63
N GLY A 207 0.18 83.66 -12.46
CA GLY A 207 -0.02 82.68 -13.54
C GLY A 207 1.18 81.79 -13.89
N GLY A 208 1.23 80.62 -13.24
CA GLY A 208 1.60 79.33 -13.83
C GLY A 208 3.02 79.17 -14.43
N GLY A 209 3.89 78.44 -13.72
CA GLY A 209 5.07 77.83 -14.36
C GLY A 209 6.23 77.44 -13.44
N GLY A 210 6.10 76.30 -12.74
CA GLY A 210 7.20 75.34 -12.58
C GLY A 210 8.35 75.67 -11.63
N GLY A 211 8.08 75.94 -10.35
CA GLY A 211 9.02 75.66 -9.27
C GLY A 211 8.93 74.19 -8.90
N GLY A 212 10.06 73.46 -8.90
CA GLY A 212 10.09 72.04 -8.55
C GLY A 212 9.47 71.79 -7.18
N ALA A 213 8.43 70.97 -7.14
CA ALA A 213 7.74 70.62 -5.90
C ALA A 213 8.73 70.03 -4.88
N SER A 214 8.90 70.68 -3.73
CA SER A 214 9.61 70.07 -2.61
C SER A 214 8.71 69.02 -1.97
N VAL A 215 9.14 67.75 -1.99
CA VAL A 215 8.38 66.64 -1.39
C VAL A 215 8.59 66.66 0.13
N THR A 216 7.52 66.86 0.90
CA THR A 216 7.60 66.77 2.37
C THR A 216 7.81 65.32 2.79
N THR A 217 8.66 65.05 3.78
CA THR A 217 9.00 63.69 4.25
C THR A 217 8.54 63.54 5.70
N SER A 218 7.54 62.70 5.98
CA SER A 218 7.03 62.47 7.35
C SER A 218 6.13 61.23 7.44
N ASP A 219 5.86 60.74 8.66
CA ASP A 219 4.93 59.62 8.89
C ASP A 219 3.46 60.07 8.89
N THR A 220 3.20 61.31 9.31
CA THR A 220 1.86 61.94 9.30
C THR A 220 1.69 62.84 8.09
N ALA A 221 0.52 62.81 7.46
CA ALA A 221 0.20 63.63 6.30
C ALA A 221 0.27 65.15 6.63
N PRO A 222 0.76 66.00 5.71
CA PRO A 222 0.67 67.45 5.84
C PRO A 222 -0.78 67.89 6.06
N THR A 223 -0.99 68.83 6.97
CA THR A 223 -2.32 69.26 7.44
C THR A 223 -2.91 70.43 6.65
N SER A 224 -2.15 71.02 5.71
CA SER A 224 -2.62 72.10 4.83
C SER A 224 -2.08 71.94 3.40
N PRO A 225 -2.39 70.82 2.72
CA PRO A 225 -1.96 70.61 1.33
C PRO A 225 -2.82 71.37 0.32
N SER A 226 -2.22 71.66 -0.83
CA SER A 226 -2.88 72.10 -2.07
C SER A 226 -2.97 70.94 -3.06
N ASP A 227 -3.96 71.00 -3.96
CA ASP A 227 -4.07 70.01 -5.05
C ASP A 227 -2.75 69.90 -5.84
N GLY A 228 -2.28 68.67 -6.05
CA GLY A 228 -1.01 68.36 -6.68
C GLY A 228 0.20 68.31 -5.74
N ASP A 229 0.07 68.63 -4.45
CA ASP A 229 1.19 68.55 -3.49
C ASP A 229 1.71 67.12 -3.35
N LEU A 230 3.02 66.96 -3.15
CA LEU A 230 3.68 65.67 -2.98
C LEU A 230 4.17 65.45 -1.55
N TRP A 231 3.95 64.24 -1.03
CA TRP A 231 4.37 63.83 0.31
C TRP A 231 4.97 62.42 0.30
N TRP A 232 6.18 62.26 0.83
CA TRP A 232 6.81 60.98 1.06
C TRP A 232 6.45 60.46 2.45
N LYS A 233 5.64 59.40 2.48
CA LYS A 233 5.18 58.76 3.72
C LYS A 233 6.27 57.81 4.24
N SER A 234 7.10 58.28 5.17
CA SER A 234 8.38 57.63 5.53
C SER A 234 8.27 56.23 6.15
N ASP A 235 7.17 55.92 6.84
CA ASP A 235 6.89 54.61 7.45
C ASP A 235 6.43 53.54 6.44
N THR A 236 5.90 53.93 5.27
CA THR A 236 5.42 52.99 4.24
C THR A 236 6.24 53.02 2.95
N GLY A 237 7.06 54.05 2.75
CA GLY A 237 7.93 54.19 1.57
C GLY A 237 7.20 54.53 0.27
N TYR A 238 5.97 55.07 0.36
CA TYR A 238 5.19 55.50 -0.81
C TYR A 238 5.21 57.03 -0.97
N LEU A 239 5.36 57.46 -2.21
CA LEU A 239 5.11 58.85 -2.61
C LEU A 239 3.61 59.05 -2.83
N LYS A 240 3.03 59.97 -2.08
CA LYS A 240 1.63 60.38 -2.17
C LYS A 240 1.51 61.72 -2.92
N ILE A 241 0.38 61.91 -3.60
CA ILE A 241 -0.08 63.17 -4.19
C ILE A 241 -1.39 63.57 -3.53
N TYR A 242 -1.53 64.84 -3.14
CA TYR A 242 -2.82 65.35 -2.67
C TYR A 242 -3.69 65.65 -3.88
N PHE A 243 -4.89 65.08 -3.89
CA PHE A 243 -5.83 65.17 -5.00
C PHE A 243 -7.17 65.70 -4.50
N ASP A 244 -7.57 66.85 -5.03
CA ASP A 244 -8.88 67.46 -4.81
C ASP A 244 -9.68 67.42 -6.12
N ASP A 245 -10.64 66.49 -6.21
CA ASP A 245 -11.43 66.27 -7.43
C ASP A 245 -12.62 67.24 -7.57
N GLY A 246 -12.71 68.24 -6.69
CA GLY A 246 -13.81 69.20 -6.58
C GLY A 246 -14.98 68.72 -5.73
N ASN A 247 -15.01 67.44 -5.35
CA ASN A 247 -16.03 66.83 -4.50
C ASN A 247 -15.44 66.20 -3.23
N THR A 248 -14.21 65.71 -3.30
CA THR A 248 -13.44 65.06 -2.23
C THR A 248 -11.97 65.44 -2.34
N SER A 249 -11.29 65.55 -1.19
CA SER A 249 -9.89 65.93 -1.13
C SER A 249 -9.12 64.93 -0.26
N GLN A 250 -8.12 64.25 -0.83
CA GLN A 250 -7.41 63.16 -0.16
C GLN A 250 -5.98 62.97 -0.68
N TRP A 251 -5.13 62.33 0.14
CA TRP A 251 -3.82 61.84 -0.29
C TRP A 251 -3.96 60.48 -0.98
N VAL A 252 -3.52 60.39 -2.24
CA VAL A 252 -3.51 59.16 -3.06
C VAL A 252 -2.09 58.80 -3.48
N ASP A 253 -1.84 57.56 -3.94
CA ASP A 253 -0.50 57.17 -4.43
C ASP A 253 -0.15 57.90 -5.73
N ALA A 254 1.01 58.58 -5.76
CA ALA A 254 1.44 59.36 -6.92
C ALA A 254 1.90 58.48 -8.10
N SER A 255 2.41 57.30 -7.77
CA SER A 255 2.61 56.19 -8.70
C SER A 255 2.03 54.96 -8.02
N PRO A 256 0.71 54.70 -8.18
CA PRO A 256 0.18 53.44 -7.74
C PRO A 256 1.00 52.36 -8.44
N VAL A 257 1.64 51.47 -7.67
CA VAL A 257 2.11 50.22 -8.25
C VAL A 257 0.91 49.68 -9.02
N GLY A 258 1.03 49.60 -10.35
CA GLY A 258 -0.11 49.26 -11.19
C GLY A 258 -0.83 48.09 -10.55
N GLY A 259 -2.14 48.17 -10.41
CA GLY A 259 -2.99 47.11 -9.89
C GLY A 259 -2.98 45.85 -10.76
N GLY A 260 -1.83 45.43 -11.29
CA GLY A 260 -1.51 44.02 -11.42
C GLY A 260 -1.41 43.50 -10.00
N GLY A 261 -2.54 42.99 -9.50
CA GLY A 261 -2.67 42.55 -8.13
C GLY A 261 -1.41 41.85 -7.66
N SER A 262 -0.93 42.24 -6.48
CA SER A 262 -0.26 41.25 -5.63
C SER A 262 -1.07 39.97 -5.80
N PRO A 263 -0.49 38.83 -6.25
CA PRO A 263 -1.26 37.61 -6.42
C PRO A 263 -1.88 37.31 -5.07
N SER A 264 -3.15 37.70 -4.93
CA SER A 264 -3.87 37.59 -3.68
C SER A 264 -4.13 36.12 -3.58
N ILE A 265 -3.31 35.42 -2.82
CA ILE A 265 -3.63 34.03 -2.53
C ILE A 265 -4.93 33.97 -1.71
N LEU A 266 -5.37 35.06 -1.07
CA LEU A 266 -6.63 35.14 -0.33
C LEU A 266 -7.81 35.52 -1.25
N TYR A 267 -8.89 34.75 -1.18
CA TYR A 267 -10.17 35.01 -1.84
C TYR A 267 -11.31 34.74 -0.85
N ALA A 268 -12.47 35.38 -1.05
CA ALA A 268 -13.62 35.21 -0.16
C ALA A 268 -14.13 33.76 -0.12
N ASP A 269 -14.18 33.11 -1.27
CA ASP A 269 -14.62 31.73 -1.44
C ASP A 269 -13.97 31.09 -2.69
N VAL A 270 -14.20 29.79 -2.90
CA VAL A 270 -13.68 29.05 -4.07
C VAL A 270 -14.23 29.57 -5.40
N SER A 271 -15.45 30.12 -5.41
CA SER A 271 -16.06 30.68 -6.63
C SER A 271 -15.39 31.97 -7.09
N SER A 272 -14.71 32.64 -6.16
CA SER A 272 -13.95 33.87 -6.37
C SER A 272 -12.55 33.62 -6.91
N PHE A 273 -12.12 32.36 -7.07
CA PHE A 273 -10.81 32.02 -7.59
C PHE A 273 -10.66 32.40 -9.07
N PRO A 274 -9.44 32.76 -9.52
CA PRO A 274 -9.20 33.11 -10.91
C PRO A 274 -9.36 31.89 -11.82
N ALA A 275 -9.56 32.13 -13.12
CA ALA A 275 -9.73 31.07 -14.09
C ALA A 275 -8.61 30.01 -13.99
N VAL A 276 -9.02 28.74 -13.85
CA VAL A 276 -8.12 27.58 -13.65
C VAL A 276 -7.04 27.50 -14.72
N SER A 277 -7.41 27.73 -15.98
CA SER A 277 -6.51 27.65 -17.15
C SER A 277 -5.34 28.63 -17.11
N ASN A 278 -5.50 29.78 -16.42
CA ASN A 278 -4.48 30.82 -16.32
C ASN A 278 -3.75 30.79 -14.97
N SER A 279 -4.03 29.76 -14.18
CA SER A 279 -3.61 29.64 -12.80
C SER A 279 -2.96 28.30 -12.50
N GLU A 280 -2.56 27.55 -13.53
CA GLU A 280 -1.76 26.34 -13.35
C GLU A 280 -0.53 26.63 -12.48
N SER A 281 -0.25 25.72 -11.55
CA SER A 281 0.84 25.82 -10.58
C SER A 281 0.73 26.97 -9.56
N LYS A 282 -0.45 27.60 -9.42
CA LYS A 282 -0.69 28.63 -8.39
C LYS A 282 -1.43 28.08 -7.18
N PHE A 283 -1.26 28.77 -6.06
CA PHE A 283 -2.02 28.55 -4.83
C PHE A 283 -3.09 29.63 -4.65
N ALA A 284 -4.23 29.24 -4.06
CA ALA A 284 -5.30 30.10 -3.61
C ALA A 284 -5.79 29.63 -2.24
N TYR A 285 -6.41 30.50 -1.47
CA TYR A 285 -6.90 30.30 -0.12
C TYR A 285 -8.30 30.90 -0.07
N ALA A 286 -9.28 30.07 0.28
CA ALA A 286 -10.66 30.50 0.43
C ALA A 286 -10.93 30.80 1.91
N ASP A 287 -11.29 32.05 2.21
CA ASP A 287 -11.48 32.55 3.58
C ASP A 287 -12.73 31.96 4.25
N ASP A 288 -13.79 31.71 3.48
CA ASP A 288 -15.04 31.08 3.94
C ASP A 288 -14.85 29.66 4.51
N THR A 289 -13.93 28.90 3.92
CA THR A 289 -13.65 27.50 4.24
C THR A 289 -12.36 27.32 5.02
N GLY A 290 -11.47 28.32 4.99
CA GLY A 290 -10.16 28.28 5.61
C GLY A 290 -9.17 27.32 4.93
N VAL A 291 -9.40 26.98 3.65
CA VAL A 291 -8.65 25.94 2.93
C VAL A 291 -7.75 26.53 1.85
N MET A 292 -6.52 25.99 1.73
CA MET A 292 -5.61 26.27 0.62
C MET A 292 -5.80 25.27 -0.53
N TYR A 293 -5.89 25.79 -1.75
CA TYR A 293 -6.09 25.07 -3.00
C TYR A 293 -4.89 25.27 -3.93
N TYR A 294 -4.66 24.27 -4.76
CA TYR A 294 -3.66 24.28 -5.83
C TYR A 294 -4.38 24.05 -7.17
N SER A 295 -4.00 24.79 -8.21
CA SER A 295 -4.56 24.57 -9.55
C SER A 295 -3.58 23.79 -10.43
N ASN A 296 -4.05 22.69 -11.03
CA ASN A 296 -3.37 21.97 -12.12
C ASN A 296 -3.70 22.51 -13.52
N GLY A 297 -4.25 23.73 -13.63
CA GLY A 297 -4.66 24.27 -14.92
C GLY A 297 -6.05 23.80 -15.40
N VAL A 298 -6.65 22.80 -14.75
CA VAL A 298 -7.96 22.22 -15.11
C VAL A 298 -9.00 22.44 -14.01
N SER A 299 -8.60 22.38 -12.74
CA SER A 299 -9.50 22.51 -11.59
C SER A 299 -8.75 22.96 -10.34
N TRP A 300 -9.40 23.81 -9.53
CA TRP A 300 -8.93 24.17 -8.19
C TRP A 300 -9.23 23.10 -7.15
N THR A 301 -10.25 22.27 -7.37
CA THR A 301 -10.79 21.35 -6.35
C THR A 301 -10.42 19.90 -6.59
N SER A 302 -9.83 19.58 -7.75
CA SER A 302 -9.48 18.20 -8.12
C SER A 302 -8.14 17.75 -7.53
N GLN A 303 -7.32 18.65 -6.99
CA GLN A 303 -6.18 18.31 -6.15
C GLN A 303 -6.32 19.05 -4.83
N ARG A 304 -6.17 18.33 -3.73
CA ARG A 304 -6.37 18.89 -2.40
C ARG A 304 -5.04 18.93 -1.66
N LEU A 305 -4.55 20.13 -1.37
CA LEU A 305 -3.39 20.34 -0.51
C LEU A 305 -3.88 20.30 0.95
N VAL A 306 -3.55 19.22 1.66
CA VAL A 306 -3.97 19.00 3.04
C VAL A 306 -3.32 20.06 3.95
N THR A 307 -4.12 20.93 4.54
CA THR A 307 -3.69 21.80 5.63
C THR A 307 -4.61 21.54 6.82
N THR A 308 -4.08 20.95 7.89
CA THR A 308 -4.86 20.77 9.14
C THR A 308 -4.13 21.41 10.29
N ASN A 309 -4.84 22.23 11.06
CA ASN A 309 -4.47 22.60 12.43
C ASN A 309 -5.19 21.72 13.47
N SER A 310 -5.97 20.73 13.02
CA SER A 310 -6.78 19.85 13.86
C SER A 310 -5.97 18.66 14.37
N THR A 311 -5.97 18.42 15.68
CA THR A 311 -5.36 17.25 16.31
C THR A 311 -6.22 15.99 16.20
N THR A 312 -7.43 16.07 15.61
CA THR A 312 -8.41 14.97 15.62
C THR A 312 -8.89 14.54 14.22
N SER A 313 -8.58 15.29 13.17
CA SER A 313 -8.97 14.95 11.80
C SER A 313 -7.82 15.23 10.85
N SER A 314 -7.04 14.19 10.53
CA SER A 314 -6.07 14.28 9.44
C SER A 314 -6.79 14.05 8.12
N ASP A 315 -6.75 15.05 7.24
CA ASP A 315 -7.18 14.92 5.84
C ASP A 315 -6.31 13.90 5.05
N PHE A 316 -5.30 13.33 5.71
CA PHE A 316 -4.54 12.15 5.28
C PHE A 316 -5.41 10.91 5.12
N ALA A 317 -6.45 10.71 5.97
CA ALA A 317 -7.37 9.58 5.83
C ALA A 317 -8.11 9.61 4.48
N THR A 318 -8.47 10.80 4.03
CA THR A 318 -9.10 11.08 2.73
C THR A 318 -8.12 11.07 1.55
N LEU A 319 -6.81 11.21 1.77
CA LEU A 319 -5.78 10.99 0.75
C LEU A 319 -5.46 9.49 0.60
N LEU A 320 -5.41 8.77 1.73
CA LEU A 320 -5.23 7.31 1.77
C LEU A 320 -6.45 6.53 1.31
N GLY A 321 -7.66 7.07 1.45
CA GLY A 321 -8.89 6.41 1.02
C GLY A 321 -8.90 6.01 -0.46
N ASN A 322 -8.09 6.67 -1.28
CA ASN A 322 -7.97 6.39 -2.72
C ASN A 322 -6.71 5.59 -3.08
N THR A 323 -5.76 5.39 -2.15
CA THR A 323 -4.46 4.72 -2.44
C THR A 323 -4.17 3.52 -1.54
N GLN A 324 -4.88 3.35 -0.43
CA GLN A 324 -4.73 2.23 0.48
C GLN A 324 -5.94 1.30 0.34
N LEU A 325 -5.69 0.08 -0.15
CA LEU A 325 -6.66 -0.99 -0.05
C LEU A 325 -6.80 -1.36 1.43
N THR A 326 -7.98 -1.14 2.00
CA THR A 326 -8.32 -1.70 3.31
C THR A 326 -8.94 -3.07 3.10
N TYR A 327 -8.60 -4.03 3.95
CA TYR A 327 -9.09 -5.40 3.82
C TYR A 327 -9.99 -5.75 5.00
N ASN A 328 -11.16 -6.32 4.69
CA ASN A 328 -12.07 -6.90 5.65
C ASN A 328 -12.05 -8.43 5.50
N ILE A 329 -12.04 -9.14 6.62
CA ILE A 329 -12.27 -10.58 6.67
C ILE A 329 -13.67 -10.77 7.22
N ASN A 330 -14.56 -11.34 6.41
CA ASN A 330 -15.95 -11.56 6.73
C ASN A 330 -16.24 -13.06 6.78
N VAL A 331 -17.06 -13.48 7.74
CA VAL A 331 -17.72 -14.78 7.75
C VAL A 331 -19.11 -14.61 7.14
N LEU A 332 -19.49 -15.51 6.23
CA LEU A 332 -20.73 -15.40 5.48
C LEU A 332 -21.39 -16.76 5.26
N ASP A 333 -22.71 -16.74 5.17
CA ASP A 333 -23.48 -17.89 4.68
C ASP A 333 -23.21 -18.18 3.20
N TYR A 334 -23.10 -19.47 2.88
CA TYR A 334 -23.12 -19.92 1.49
C TYR A 334 -24.57 -19.92 0.99
N SER A 335 -24.86 -19.20 -0.10
CA SER A 335 -26.23 -18.98 -0.58
C SER A 335 -26.48 -19.44 -2.02
N THR A 336 -25.46 -19.93 -2.72
CA THR A 336 -25.53 -20.24 -4.15
C THR A 336 -25.84 -21.71 -4.48
N GLY A 337 -26.00 -22.57 -3.47
CA GLY A 337 -26.31 -23.99 -3.64
C GLY A 337 -27.74 -24.36 -3.27
N THR A 338 -27.98 -25.67 -3.14
CA THR A 338 -29.23 -26.22 -2.59
C THR A 338 -29.37 -25.89 -1.10
N VAL A 339 -30.58 -26.05 -0.53
CA VAL A 339 -30.83 -25.82 0.92
C VAL A 339 -29.85 -26.62 1.79
N ALA A 340 -29.58 -27.87 1.43
CA ALA A 340 -28.64 -28.72 2.17
C ALA A 340 -27.19 -28.24 2.02
N GLU A 341 -26.78 -27.79 0.84
CA GLU A 341 -25.43 -27.25 0.62
C GLU A 341 -25.23 -25.90 1.32
N ASN A 342 -26.24 -25.03 1.32
CA ASN A 342 -26.20 -23.75 2.01
C ASN A 342 -26.10 -23.94 3.53
N ALA A 343 -26.83 -24.93 4.08
CA ALA A 343 -26.72 -25.28 5.49
C ALA A 343 -25.36 -25.90 5.85
N ALA A 344 -24.78 -26.72 4.95
CA ALA A 344 -23.51 -27.41 5.19
C ALA A 344 -22.26 -26.56 4.88
N ARG A 345 -22.40 -25.33 4.38
CA ARG A 345 -21.26 -24.53 3.93
C ARG A 345 -21.24 -23.13 4.56
N LYS A 346 -20.03 -22.63 4.83
CA LYS A 346 -19.76 -21.24 5.22
C LYS A 346 -18.57 -20.71 4.44
N ILE A 347 -18.48 -19.40 4.31
CA ILE A 347 -17.45 -18.71 3.54
C ILE A 347 -16.65 -17.84 4.50
N ILE A 348 -15.31 -17.97 4.44
CA ILE A 348 -14.39 -16.94 4.92
C ILE A 348 -13.98 -16.13 3.70
N ARG A 349 -14.34 -14.85 3.66
CA ARG A 349 -14.05 -13.96 2.53
C ARG A 349 -13.13 -12.84 2.96
N LEU A 350 -12.04 -12.67 2.21
CA LEU A 350 -11.26 -11.45 2.19
C LEU A 350 -11.86 -10.52 1.13
N GLU A 351 -12.21 -9.31 1.51
CA GLU A 351 -12.71 -8.28 0.60
C GLU A 351 -11.89 -7.01 0.79
N ASP A 352 -11.36 -6.46 -0.30
CA ASP A 352 -10.71 -5.16 -0.26
C ASP A 352 -11.70 -4.00 -0.45
N SER A 353 -11.28 -2.78 -0.15
CA SER A 353 -12.10 -1.57 -0.31
C SER A 353 -12.50 -1.25 -1.76
N SER A 354 -11.96 -1.98 -2.75
CA SER A 354 -12.35 -1.87 -4.15
C SER A 354 -13.41 -2.90 -4.57
N GLY A 355 -13.80 -3.81 -3.65
CA GLY A 355 -14.76 -4.88 -3.87
C GLY A 355 -14.15 -6.13 -4.51
N THR A 356 -12.82 -6.24 -4.61
CA THR A 356 -12.17 -7.49 -5.02
C THR A 356 -12.24 -8.46 -3.86
N THR A 357 -12.65 -9.70 -4.16
CA THR A 357 -12.83 -10.73 -3.14
C THR A 357 -12.01 -11.97 -3.44
N ASP A 358 -11.44 -12.55 -2.38
CA ASP A 358 -10.90 -13.91 -2.39
C ASP A 358 -11.54 -14.69 -1.23
N GLN A 359 -11.80 -15.99 -1.39
CA GLN A 359 -12.61 -16.72 -0.42
C GLN A 359 -12.25 -18.19 -0.28
N ILE A 360 -12.43 -18.69 0.95
CA ILE A 360 -12.36 -20.10 1.32
C ILE A 360 -13.76 -20.57 1.67
N VAL A 361 -14.19 -21.68 1.06
CA VAL A 361 -15.46 -22.33 1.38
C VAL A 361 -15.20 -23.51 2.32
N LEU A 362 -15.78 -23.45 3.50
CA LEU A 362 -15.78 -24.52 4.47
C LEU A 362 -17.01 -25.39 4.23
N VAL A 363 -16.82 -26.71 4.25
CA VAL A 363 -17.90 -27.69 3.99
C VAL A 363 -17.95 -28.68 5.15
N ALA A 364 -19.08 -28.74 5.84
CA ALA A 364 -19.32 -29.72 6.88
C ALA A 364 -19.53 -31.11 6.28
N GLY A 365 -18.80 -32.08 6.81
CA GLY A 365 -19.00 -33.50 6.51
C GLY A 365 -20.18 -34.09 7.28
N THR A 366 -20.45 -35.38 7.08
CA THR A 366 -21.47 -36.11 7.83
C THR A 366 -21.21 -36.06 9.33
N GLY A 367 -22.24 -35.75 10.13
CA GLY A 367 -22.12 -35.65 11.59
C GLY A 367 -21.63 -34.30 12.11
N LEU A 368 -21.31 -33.35 11.22
CA LEU A 368 -20.89 -31.99 11.58
C LEU A 368 -21.88 -30.96 11.07
N ALA A 369 -22.08 -29.91 11.86
CA ALA A 369 -22.75 -28.67 11.51
C ALA A 369 -21.72 -27.56 11.57
N ILE A 370 -21.81 -26.64 10.62
CA ILE A 370 -21.01 -25.42 10.61
C ILE A 370 -21.96 -24.23 10.65
N SER A 371 -21.77 -23.33 11.61
CA SER A 371 -22.60 -22.14 11.78
C SER A 371 -21.74 -20.88 11.88
N ASP A 372 -22.35 -19.76 11.52
CA ASP A 372 -21.78 -18.42 11.64
C ASP A 372 -22.41 -17.75 12.87
N SER A 373 -21.56 -17.23 13.76
CA SER A 373 -21.95 -16.45 14.95
C SER A 373 -21.35 -15.02 14.90
N GLY A 374 -21.29 -14.43 13.71
CA GLY A 374 -20.75 -13.09 13.46
C GLY A 374 -19.24 -13.15 13.30
N ASP A 375 -18.50 -12.93 14.39
CA ASP A 375 -17.03 -12.91 14.37
C ASP A 375 -16.41 -14.31 14.58
N GLU A 376 -17.23 -15.35 14.63
CA GLU A 376 -16.82 -16.73 14.92
C GLU A 376 -17.49 -17.73 13.98
N ILE A 377 -16.72 -18.74 13.54
CA ILE A 377 -17.25 -19.93 12.87
C ILE A 377 -17.26 -21.06 13.88
N GLN A 378 -18.45 -21.55 14.18
CA GLN A 378 -18.64 -22.65 15.11
C GLN A 378 -18.81 -23.97 14.36
N PHE A 379 -18.07 -24.98 14.80
CA PHE A 379 -18.18 -26.37 14.33
C PHE A 379 -18.79 -27.22 15.44
N ASP A 380 -20.02 -27.65 15.23
CA ASP A 380 -20.76 -28.49 16.15
C ASP A 380 -20.95 -29.89 15.58
N LEU A 381 -21.12 -30.89 16.44
CA LEU A 381 -21.55 -32.20 16.02
C LEU A 381 -23.10 -32.17 15.87
N THR A 382 -23.63 -32.55 14.70
CA THR A 382 -25.10 -32.49 14.41
C THR A 382 -25.92 -33.49 15.19
N ALA A 383 -25.28 -34.60 15.54
CA ALA A 383 -25.66 -35.46 16.63
C ALA A 383 -24.39 -35.56 17.47
N ASP A 384 -24.52 -35.67 18.78
CA ASP A 384 -23.42 -36.14 19.59
C ASP A 384 -22.91 -37.40 18.88
N ILE A 385 -21.74 -37.35 18.24
CA ILE A 385 -20.93 -38.56 18.09
C ILE A 385 -20.42 -38.79 19.51
N ALA A 386 -21.37 -39.03 20.41
CA ALA A 386 -21.16 -39.56 21.71
C ALA A 386 -20.48 -40.84 21.34
N ASN A 387 -19.16 -40.83 21.49
CA ASN A 387 -18.34 -41.97 21.82
C ASN A 387 -19.27 -43.01 22.39
N SER A 388 -19.77 -43.96 21.57
CA SER A 388 -21.00 -44.68 21.89
C SER A 388 -20.75 -45.36 23.21
N THR A 389 -21.23 -44.75 24.30
CA THR A 389 -20.93 -45.23 25.62
C THR A 389 -21.86 -46.38 25.79
N TYR A 390 -21.34 -47.56 25.48
CA TYR A 390 -22.05 -48.79 25.69
C TYR A 390 -22.05 -49.07 27.19
N SER A 391 -23.23 -49.16 27.78
CA SER A 391 -23.37 -49.74 29.11
C SER A 391 -23.55 -51.25 28.98
N ILE A 392 -22.89 -52.00 29.86
CA ILE A 392 -23.08 -53.45 30.00
C ILE A 392 -23.82 -53.68 31.31
N SER A 393 -24.88 -54.47 31.30
CA SER A 393 -25.59 -54.91 32.50
C SER A 393 -25.88 -56.40 32.49
N ALA A 394 -25.97 -56.98 33.69
CA ALA A 394 -26.55 -58.30 33.90
C ALA A 394 -28.05 -58.13 34.19
N GLU A 395 -28.89 -58.96 33.58
CA GLU A 395 -30.36 -58.83 33.62
C GLU A 395 -31.01 -60.18 33.88
N SER A 396 -32.13 -60.18 34.61
CA SER A 396 -32.93 -61.39 34.79
C SER A 396 -33.68 -61.71 33.49
N ALA A 397 -33.64 -62.96 33.04
CA ALA A 397 -34.42 -63.40 31.90
C ALA A 397 -35.81 -63.91 32.34
N ALA A 398 -36.72 -64.12 31.38
CA ALA A 398 -38.07 -64.62 31.66
C ALA A 398 -38.11 -66.12 32.02
N GLY A 399 -37.04 -66.88 31.73
CA GLY A 399 -36.90 -68.29 32.13
C GLY A 399 -36.42 -68.42 33.58
N ASN A 400 -36.99 -69.34 34.35
CA ASN A 400 -36.66 -69.54 35.77
C ASN A 400 -35.18 -69.86 36.05
N ALA A 401 -34.37 -70.14 35.03
CA ALA A 401 -32.95 -70.47 35.15
C ALA A 401 -32.01 -69.71 34.21
N ASP A 402 -32.52 -68.65 33.57
CA ASP A 402 -31.80 -67.92 32.54
C ASP A 402 -31.45 -66.51 33.03
N SER A 403 -30.34 -65.97 32.55
CA SER A 403 -30.02 -64.54 32.72
C SER A 403 -29.37 -63.98 31.46
N ILE A 404 -29.44 -62.66 31.28
CA ILE A 404 -29.00 -61.97 30.06
C ILE A 404 -27.82 -61.06 30.38
N LEU A 405 -26.83 -61.02 29.49
CA LEU A 405 -25.88 -59.92 29.41
C LEU A 405 -26.37 -58.97 28.33
N ARG A 406 -26.68 -57.73 28.73
CA ARG A 406 -27.22 -56.71 27.84
C ARG A 406 -26.16 -55.65 27.59
N LEU A 407 -25.95 -55.34 26.32
CA LEU A 407 -25.28 -54.14 25.85
C LEU A 407 -26.36 -53.11 25.52
N THR A 408 -26.24 -51.87 26.00
CA THR A 408 -27.15 -50.78 25.64
C THR A 408 -26.33 -49.62 25.15
N ASP A 409 -26.63 -49.13 23.94
CA ASP A 409 -26.02 -47.91 23.42
C ASP A 409 -26.67 -46.65 24.04
N ASN A 410 -26.09 -45.49 23.76
CA ASN A 410 -26.59 -44.20 24.23
C ASN A 410 -27.98 -43.83 23.66
N ALA A 411 -28.42 -44.45 22.58
CA ALA A 411 -29.74 -44.28 21.98
C ALA A 411 -30.79 -45.23 22.57
N GLY A 412 -30.38 -46.13 23.48
CA GLY A 412 -31.24 -47.12 24.12
C GLY A 412 -31.45 -48.39 23.30
N THR A 413 -30.72 -48.58 22.19
CA THR A 413 -30.71 -49.84 21.44
C THR A 413 -30.01 -50.91 22.26
N THR A 414 -30.62 -52.09 22.37
CA THR A 414 -30.09 -53.19 23.16
C THR A 414 -29.65 -54.35 22.29
N ASP A 415 -28.48 -54.93 22.59
CA ASP A 415 -28.07 -56.24 22.11
C ASP A 415 -27.93 -57.18 23.31
N GLU A 416 -28.39 -58.43 23.17
CA GLU A 416 -28.59 -59.34 24.30
C GLU A 416 -28.01 -60.72 24.03
N ILE A 417 -27.23 -61.22 24.99
CA ILE A 417 -26.79 -62.61 25.04
C ILE A 417 -27.50 -63.29 26.20
N THR A 418 -28.33 -64.30 25.89
CA THR A 418 -28.98 -65.12 26.91
C THR A 418 -28.08 -66.27 27.32
N PHE A 419 -27.75 -66.32 28.61
CA PHE A 419 -27.14 -67.49 29.24
C PHE A 419 -28.26 -68.37 29.77
N ALA A 420 -28.61 -69.39 28.98
CA ALA A 420 -29.69 -70.31 29.34
C ALA A 420 -29.20 -71.38 30.32
N GLY A 421 -29.93 -71.56 31.41
CA GLY A 421 -29.74 -72.68 32.32
C GLY A 421 -30.30 -73.96 31.72
N ALA A 422 -29.52 -75.04 31.72
CA ALA A 422 -29.92 -76.35 31.22
C ALA A 422 -29.41 -77.46 32.13
N ASP A 423 -30.07 -78.63 32.11
CA ASP A 423 -29.70 -79.82 32.88
C ASP A 423 -29.51 -79.54 34.39
N GLY A 424 -30.36 -78.64 34.90
CA GLY A 424 -30.40 -78.19 36.29
C GLY A 424 -29.38 -77.11 36.65
N LEU A 425 -28.49 -76.70 35.75
CA LEU A 425 -27.67 -75.50 35.96
C LEU A 425 -28.57 -74.25 36.03
N LEU A 426 -28.56 -73.57 37.16
CA LEU A 426 -29.24 -72.30 37.38
C LEU A 426 -28.28 -71.16 37.01
N VAL A 427 -28.68 -70.31 36.05
CA VAL A 427 -27.97 -69.07 35.73
C VAL A 427 -28.79 -67.89 36.26
N GLU A 428 -28.33 -67.28 37.33
CA GLU A 428 -29.06 -66.23 38.04
C GLU A 428 -28.25 -64.94 38.16
N ARG A 429 -28.91 -63.80 37.94
CA ARG A 429 -28.39 -62.50 38.34
C ARG A 429 -28.48 -62.36 39.86
N THR A 430 -27.34 -62.37 40.53
CA THR A 430 -27.26 -62.28 42.00
C THR A 430 -27.20 -60.84 42.52
N ASP A 431 -26.66 -59.92 41.73
CA ASP A 431 -26.66 -58.48 42.04
C ASP A 431 -26.60 -57.65 40.72
N ALA A 432 -26.31 -56.35 40.81
CA ALA A 432 -26.26 -55.48 39.63
C ALA A 432 -25.14 -55.84 38.62
N ASN A 433 -24.06 -56.46 39.07
CA ASN A 433 -22.84 -56.70 38.29
C ASN A 433 -22.41 -58.18 38.25
N THR A 434 -23.18 -59.09 38.86
CA THR A 434 -22.78 -60.49 39.01
C THR A 434 -23.85 -61.44 38.45
N LEU A 435 -23.44 -62.26 37.48
CA LEU A 435 -24.14 -63.46 37.04
C LEU A 435 -23.53 -64.68 37.75
N THR A 436 -24.34 -65.47 38.45
CA THR A 436 -23.90 -66.68 39.12
C THR A 436 -24.41 -67.92 38.37
N PHE A 437 -23.49 -68.85 38.10
CA PHE A 437 -23.81 -70.17 37.59
C PHE A 437 -23.78 -71.15 38.76
N ARG A 438 -24.93 -71.74 39.09
CA ARG A 438 -25.09 -72.65 40.22
C ARG A 438 -25.56 -74.01 39.71
N ALA A 439 -24.92 -75.08 40.17
CA ALA A 439 -25.46 -76.42 40.00
C ALA A 439 -26.88 -76.52 40.62
N PRO A 440 -27.75 -77.43 40.16
CA PRO A 440 -29.13 -77.51 40.62
C PRO A 440 -29.20 -77.59 42.15
N SER A 441 -30.24 -77.01 42.76
CA SER A 441 -30.51 -77.23 44.19
C SER A 441 -30.84 -78.73 44.39
N GLY A 442 -29.88 -79.48 44.93
CA GLY A 442 -29.87 -80.96 44.95
C GLY A 442 -28.61 -81.58 44.32
N ALA A 443 -27.83 -80.77 43.58
CA ALA A 443 -26.48 -81.06 43.10
C ALA A 443 -25.41 -80.23 43.84
N SER A 444 -25.69 -79.84 45.10
CA SER A 444 -24.61 -79.97 46.08
C SER A 444 -24.22 -81.44 46.03
N GLY A 445 -22.96 -81.76 45.78
CA GLY A 445 -22.51 -83.13 45.78
C GLY A 445 -23.02 -83.86 47.02
N GLY A 446 -24.07 -84.68 46.85
CA GLY A 446 -24.04 -86.00 47.42
C GLY A 446 -22.83 -86.63 46.75
N SER A 447 -21.64 -86.37 47.31
CA SER A 447 -20.50 -87.25 47.09
C SER A 447 -21.07 -88.64 47.21
N TYR A 448 -20.89 -89.49 46.20
CA TYR A 448 -21.22 -90.91 46.31
C TYR A 448 -20.67 -91.38 47.65
N THR A 449 -21.57 -91.50 48.63
CA THR A 449 -21.17 -91.60 50.01
C THR A 449 -20.70 -93.03 50.23
N THR A 450 -20.00 -93.27 51.33
CA THR A 450 -19.69 -94.65 51.71
C THR A 450 -20.99 -95.45 51.89
N GLU A 451 -22.13 -94.80 52.18
CA GLU A 451 -23.47 -95.41 52.21
C GLU A 451 -23.94 -95.79 50.82
N ASP A 452 -23.91 -94.86 49.85
CA ASP A 452 -24.32 -95.15 48.46
C ASP A 452 -23.48 -96.30 47.86
N ALA A 453 -22.20 -96.39 48.24
CA ALA A 453 -21.31 -97.49 47.89
C ALA A 453 -21.69 -98.82 48.54
N GLN A 454 -22.04 -98.78 49.83
CA GLN A 454 -22.43 -99.95 50.60
C GLN A 454 -23.78 -100.50 50.14
N ASP A 455 -24.78 -99.65 49.88
CA ASP A 455 -26.08 -100.00 49.33
C ASP A 455 -25.96 -100.70 47.97
N ALA A 456 -25.17 -100.11 47.06
CA ALA A 456 -24.91 -100.69 45.75
C ALA A 456 -24.18 -102.05 45.84
N ALA A 457 -23.22 -102.18 46.78
CA ALA A 457 -22.51 -103.43 47.01
C ALA A 457 -23.37 -104.49 47.71
N ALA A 458 -24.27 -104.09 48.61
CA ALA A 458 -25.16 -105.01 49.35
C ALA A 458 -26.09 -105.76 48.41
N LEU A 459 -26.57 -105.12 47.34
CA LEU A 459 -27.39 -105.76 46.31
C LEU A 459 -26.68 -106.94 45.64
N LEU A 460 -25.35 -106.91 45.47
CA LEU A 460 -24.58 -108.02 44.90
C LEU A 460 -24.58 -109.25 45.82
N PHE A 461 -24.52 -109.05 47.14
CA PHE A 461 -24.48 -110.14 48.12
C PHE A 461 -25.87 -110.63 48.53
N SER A 462 -26.88 -109.76 48.48
CA SER A 462 -28.27 -110.15 48.77
C SER A 462 -28.91 -110.93 47.61
N ASN A 463 -28.53 -110.63 46.36
CA ASN A 463 -29.07 -111.31 45.19
C ASN A 463 -28.16 -112.46 44.70
N GLY A 464 -26.94 -112.57 45.22
CA GLY A 464 -26.01 -113.65 44.91
C GLY A 464 -26.34 -114.95 45.66
N THR A 465 -26.07 -116.11 45.03
CA THR A 465 -26.17 -117.41 45.71
C THR A 465 -24.86 -117.71 46.44
N HIS A 466 -24.91 -117.84 47.76
CA HIS A 466 -23.75 -118.10 48.60
C HIS A 466 -23.96 -119.38 49.43
N THR A 467 -22.95 -120.26 49.47
CA THR A 467 -23.02 -121.54 50.21
C THR A 467 -21.96 -121.56 51.30
N GLY A 468 -22.38 -121.78 52.56
CA GLY A 468 -21.47 -121.90 53.70
C GLY A 468 -20.91 -120.58 54.23
N ILE A 469 -21.41 -119.43 53.75
CA ILE A 469 -21.08 -118.10 54.24
C ILE A 469 -22.36 -117.25 54.31
N ASN A 470 -22.50 -116.45 55.36
CA ASN A 470 -23.62 -115.54 55.58
C ASN A 470 -23.11 -114.10 55.64
N PHE A 471 -23.77 -113.19 54.94
CA PHE A 471 -23.45 -111.77 54.96
C PHE A 471 -24.45 -111.00 55.83
N THR A 472 -24.00 -109.98 56.54
CA THR A 472 -24.85 -109.11 57.37
C THR A 472 -24.55 -107.65 57.05
N TYR A 473 -25.60 -106.89 56.75
CA TYR A 473 -25.53 -105.47 56.42
C TYR A 473 -25.63 -104.63 57.69
N ASN A 474 -24.61 -103.82 57.96
CA ASN A 474 -24.62 -102.86 59.06
C ASN A 474 -24.64 -101.44 58.51
N ASP A 475 -25.85 -100.95 58.27
CA ASP A 475 -26.18 -99.61 57.76
C ASP A 475 -25.49 -98.51 58.58
N SER A 476 -25.61 -98.57 59.90
CA SER A 476 -25.10 -97.51 60.78
C SER A 476 -23.57 -97.39 60.82
N ASN A 477 -22.84 -98.41 60.38
CA ASN A 477 -21.38 -98.44 60.40
C ASN A 477 -20.75 -98.51 59.01
N ASN A 478 -21.55 -98.44 57.95
CA ASN A 478 -21.09 -98.48 56.56
C ASN A 478 -20.28 -99.75 56.22
N SER A 479 -20.63 -100.91 56.81
CA SER A 479 -19.91 -102.18 56.65
C SER A 479 -20.79 -103.38 56.24
N ILE A 480 -20.17 -104.32 55.54
CA ILE A 480 -20.76 -105.63 55.24
C ILE A 480 -19.89 -106.68 55.90
N ASP A 481 -20.45 -107.38 56.89
CA ASP A 481 -19.75 -108.44 57.60
C ASP A 481 -20.04 -109.80 56.96
N ALA A 482 -19.04 -110.68 56.90
CA ALA A 482 -19.14 -112.01 56.31
C ALA A 482 -18.71 -113.08 57.31
N VAL A 483 -19.58 -114.06 57.58
CA VAL A 483 -19.34 -115.14 58.55
C VAL A 483 -19.47 -116.49 57.86
N VAL A 484 -18.40 -117.30 57.90
CA VAL A 484 -18.42 -118.67 57.39
C VAL A 484 -19.14 -119.57 58.39
N THR A 485 -20.19 -120.26 57.93
CA THR A 485 -21.02 -121.15 58.76
C THR A 485 -20.59 -122.63 58.71
N GLY A 486 -19.49 -122.95 58.03
CA GLY A 486 -18.97 -124.32 57.92
C GLY A 486 -17.47 -124.42 58.16
N GLY A 487 -17.06 -124.70 59.40
CA GLY A 487 -15.70 -125.08 59.76
C GLY A 487 -15.67 -126.49 60.36
N GLY A 488 -15.34 -127.50 59.54
CA GLY A 488 -14.82 -128.80 59.99
C GLY A 488 -15.86 -129.93 60.19
N GLY A 489 -16.28 -130.56 59.10
CA GLY A 489 -16.87 -131.91 59.15
C GLY A 489 -15.79 -133.01 59.20
N GLY A 490 -16.12 -134.16 59.78
CA GLY A 490 -15.43 -135.43 59.49
C GLY A 490 -15.24 -136.33 60.70
N GLY A 491 -16.07 -137.37 60.81
CA GLY A 491 -16.07 -138.34 61.90
C GLY A 491 -14.75 -139.11 62.06
N GLY A 492 -14.10 -138.94 63.21
CA GLY A 492 -13.16 -139.94 63.71
C GLY A 492 -13.94 -141.05 64.40
N THR A 493 -14.10 -142.20 63.75
CA THR A 493 -14.50 -143.44 64.44
C THR A 493 -13.40 -143.83 65.42
N THR A 494 -13.76 -143.99 66.70
CA THR A 494 -12.83 -144.44 67.74
C THR A 494 -12.76 -145.97 67.67
N TYR A 495 -11.56 -146.52 67.46
CA TYR A 495 -11.31 -147.96 67.44
C TYR A 495 -10.63 -148.39 68.75
N ASP A 496 -11.11 -149.48 69.35
CA ASP A 496 -10.41 -150.13 70.45
C ASP A 496 -9.34 -151.07 69.91
N LEU A 497 -8.14 -150.97 70.48
CA LEU A 497 -6.97 -151.73 70.09
C LEU A 497 -6.70 -152.86 71.08
N LEU A 498 -6.99 -154.08 70.65
CA LEU A 498 -6.87 -155.28 71.48
C LEU A 498 -5.71 -156.14 71.00
N GLY A 499 -4.87 -156.60 71.94
CA GLY A 499 -3.72 -157.44 71.66
C GLY A 499 -3.91 -158.88 72.17
N SER A 500 -3.50 -159.87 71.38
CA SER A 500 -3.40 -161.27 71.80
C SER A 500 -2.19 -161.95 71.15
N ASN A 501 -1.64 -162.98 71.80
CA ASN A 501 -0.49 -163.73 71.28
C ASN A 501 -0.86 -165.21 71.17
N THR A 502 -0.60 -165.83 70.03
CA THR A 502 -0.79 -167.28 69.86
C THR A 502 0.48 -168.07 70.18
N THR A 503 1.64 -167.40 70.25
CA THR A 503 2.91 -167.91 70.81
C THR A 503 3.74 -166.76 71.41
N SER A 504 4.80 -167.06 72.16
CA SER A 504 5.62 -166.05 72.86
C SER A 504 6.33 -165.04 71.95
N ASN A 505 6.44 -165.30 70.65
CA ASN A 505 7.22 -164.46 69.72
C ASN A 505 6.37 -163.66 68.73
N ASN A 506 5.04 -163.84 68.71
CA ASN A 506 4.14 -163.06 67.85
C ASN A 506 2.96 -162.49 68.64
N ALA A 507 2.77 -161.17 68.54
CA ALA A 507 1.59 -160.46 69.00
C ALA A 507 0.74 -160.02 67.81
N ILE A 508 -0.55 -160.36 67.87
CA ILE A 508 -1.57 -159.89 66.93
C ILE A 508 -2.33 -158.78 67.62
N LEU A 509 -2.29 -157.58 67.02
CA LEU A 509 -3.14 -156.47 67.41
C LEU A 509 -4.30 -156.36 66.42
N THR A 510 -5.52 -156.34 66.94
CA THR A 510 -6.75 -156.16 66.16
C THR A 510 -7.42 -154.87 66.59
N LEU A 511 -7.78 -154.04 65.61
CA LEU A 511 -8.59 -152.85 65.79
C LEU A 511 -10.06 -153.22 65.57
N ARG A 512 -10.92 -152.90 66.53
CA ARG A 512 -12.37 -153.08 66.41
C ARG A 512 -13.07 -151.73 66.58
N ASP A 513 -14.02 -151.46 65.69
CA ASP A 513 -14.84 -150.25 65.75
C ASP A 513 -15.71 -150.31 67.00
N ALA A 514 -15.71 -149.24 67.82
CA ALA A 514 -16.48 -149.21 69.06
C ALA A 514 -18.00 -149.42 68.87
N ALA A 515 -18.50 -149.32 67.62
CA ALA A 515 -19.90 -149.57 67.29
C ALA A 515 -20.25 -151.02 66.87
N ASN A 516 -19.29 -151.97 66.76
CA ASN A 516 -19.56 -153.41 66.46
C ASN A 516 -18.58 -154.40 67.10
#